data_AF-A0A2H0ILJ8-F1
#
_entry.id   AF-A0A2H0ILJ8-F1
#
_cell.length_a   1.000
_cell.length_b   1.000
_cell.length_c   1.000
_cell.angle_alpha   90.00
_cell.angle_beta   90.00
_cell.angle_gamma   90.00
#
_symmetry.space_group_name_H-M   'P 1'
#
loop_
_entity.id
_entity.type
_entity.pdbx_description
1 polymer ?
#
loop_
_entity_poly.entity_id
_entity_poly.type
_entity_poly.pdbx_seq_one_letter_code
_entity_poly.pdbx_strand_id
1 'polypeptide(L)'
;MNIKQYLTPLIISGSIALIGAILNLILNWKELAYAEGWGVVGMIGILIYGSVAIITGFIIHLFSKKLKTRILIEVILIALVISYVLLFSGRF
;
A
#
# COMPACT_ATOMS: atom_id res chain seq x y z
N MET A 1 -2.92 -26.01 -5.16
CA MET A 1 -2.16 -24.78 -4.85
C MET A 1 -2.62 -24.29 -3.49
N ASN A 2 -1.75 -24.24 -2.46
CA ASN A 2 -2.15 -23.79 -1.12
C ASN A 2 -2.45 -22.28 -1.17
N ILE A 3 -3.73 -21.91 -1.09
CA ILE A 3 -4.24 -20.53 -1.18
C ILE A 3 -3.52 -19.58 -0.19
N LYS A 4 -3.00 -20.10 0.92
CA LYS A 4 -2.30 -19.34 1.97
C LYS A 4 -0.94 -18.75 1.57
N GLN A 5 -0.32 -19.17 0.46
CA GLN A 5 1.04 -18.72 0.10
C GLN A 5 1.09 -17.40 -0.68
N TYR A 6 -0.07 -16.83 -1.02
CA TYR A 6 -0.18 -15.58 -1.80
C TYR A 6 -0.50 -14.37 -0.94
N LEU A 7 -0.94 -14.56 0.30
CA LEU A 7 -1.30 -13.49 1.22
C LEU A 7 -0.06 -13.06 2.01
N THR A 8 0.74 -12.18 1.39
CA THR A 8 1.92 -11.59 2.04
C THR A 8 1.58 -10.20 2.61
N PRO A 9 2.38 -9.69 3.57
CA PRO A 9 2.13 -8.39 4.19
C PRO A 9 1.86 -7.24 3.21
N LEU A 10 2.64 -7.13 2.13
CA LEU A 10 2.46 -6.07 1.12
C LEU A 10 1.13 -6.19 0.38
N ILE A 11 0.74 -7.41 0.01
CA ILE A 11 -0.52 -7.65 -0.70
C ILE A 11 -1.69 -7.33 0.22
N ILE A 12 -1.62 -7.72 1.49
CA ILE A 12 -2.65 -7.42 2.49
C ILE A 12 -2.74 -5.90 2.72
N SER A 13 -1.62 -5.22 2.99
CA SER A 13 -1.63 -3.77 3.24
C SER A 13 -2.07 -2.98 2.02
N GLY A 14 -1.64 -3.37 0.82
CA GLY A 14 -2.05 -2.72 -0.42
C GLY A 14 -3.53 -2.90 -0.71
N SER A 15 -4.07 -4.10 -0.45
CA SER A 15 -5.50 -4.36 -0.61
C SER A 15 -6.35 -3.55 0.35
N ILE A 16 -5.93 -3.44 1.63
CA ILE A 16 -6.61 -2.61 2.63
C ILE A 16 -6.55 -1.14 2.22
N ALA A 17 -5.41 -0.65 1.75
CA ALA A 17 -5.26 0.73 1.29
C ALA A 17 -6.19 1.05 0.11
N LEU A 18 -6.29 0.15 -0.88
CA LEU A 18 -7.20 0.32 -2.01
C LEU A 18 -8.67 0.32 -1.57
N ILE A 19 -9.08 -0.67 -0.78
CA ILE A 19 -10.46 -0.78 -0.30
C ILE A 19 -10.82 0.44 0.55
N GLY A 20 -9.93 0.85 1.46
CA GLY A 20 -10.12 2.03 2.29
C GLY A 20 -10.23 3.32 1.46
N ALA A 21 -9.36 3.50 0.47
CA ALA A 21 -9.42 4.67 -0.42
C ALA A 21 -10.71 4.71 -1.23
N ILE A 22 -11.14 3.58 -1.80
CA ILE A 22 -12.38 3.49 -2.57
C ILE A 22 -13.60 3.79 -1.68
N LEU A 23 -13.67 3.17 -0.50
CA LEU A 23 -14.76 3.42 0.45
C LEU A 23 -14.79 4.89 0.88
N ASN A 24 -13.64 5.47 1.23
CA ASN A 24 -13.56 6.86 1.64
C ASN A 24 -13.97 7.82 0.50
N LEU A 25 -13.54 7.52 -0.73
CA LEU A 25 -13.90 8.30 -1.90
C LEU A 25 -15.41 8.28 -2.17
N ILE A 26 -16.06 7.14 -2.01
CA ILE A 26 -17.53 7.01 -2.19
C ILE A 26 -18.28 7.72 -1.07
N LEU A 27 -17.88 7.52 0.19
CA LEU A 27 -18.60 8.06 1.35
C LEU A 27 -18.45 9.57 1.49
N ASN A 28 -17.26 10.11 1.19
CA ASN A 28 -16.92 11.51 1.46
C ASN A 28 -16.68 12.33 0.18
N TRP A 29 -17.18 11.89 -0.97
CA TRP A 29 -16.97 12.55 -2.27
C TRP A 29 -17.25 14.06 -2.25
N LYS A 30 -18.36 14.47 -1.61
CA LYS A 30 -18.76 15.88 -1.52
C LYS A 30 -17.75 16.72 -0.73
N GLU A 31 -17.15 16.18 0.31
CA GLU A 31 -16.15 16.92 1.10
C GLU A 31 -14.80 16.92 0.38
N LEU A 32 -14.39 15.77 -0.14
CA LEU A 32 -13.13 15.58 -0.86
C LEU A 32 -13.02 16.45 -2.11
N ALA A 33 -14.10 16.61 -2.87
CA ALA A 33 -14.12 17.35 -4.13
C ALA A 33 -14.24 18.88 -3.94
N TYR A 34 -14.85 19.34 -2.85
CA TYR A 34 -15.07 20.77 -2.59
C TYR A 34 -13.98 21.41 -1.72
N ALA A 35 -13.25 20.62 -0.92
CA ALA A 35 -12.10 21.09 -0.14
C ALA A 35 -10.84 21.20 -1.04
N GLU A 36 -10.80 22.22 -1.91
CA GLU A 36 -9.66 22.60 -2.75
C GLU A 36 -9.07 21.48 -3.65
N GLY A 37 -9.71 20.31 -3.71
CA GLY A 37 -9.24 19.13 -4.43
C GLY A 37 -8.11 18.35 -3.73
N TRP A 38 -7.53 18.84 -2.63
CA TRP A 38 -6.44 18.15 -1.92
C TRP A 38 -6.85 16.78 -1.38
N GLY A 39 -8.12 16.65 -0.97
CA GLY A 39 -8.69 15.36 -0.58
C GLY A 39 -8.62 14.32 -1.70
N VAL A 40 -8.94 14.73 -2.93
CA VAL A 40 -8.87 13.86 -4.11
C VAL A 40 -7.41 13.49 -4.43
N VAL A 41 -6.48 14.44 -4.34
CA VAL A 41 -5.04 14.18 -4.53
C VAL A 41 -4.52 13.15 -3.52
N GLY A 42 -4.89 13.30 -2.25
CA GLY A 42 -4.57 12.33 -1.20
C GLY A 42 -5.11 10.93 -1.53
N MET A 43 -6.36 10.84 -2.01
CA MET A 43 -6.96 9.56 -2.39
C MET A 43 -6.25 8.92 -3.59
N ILE A 44 -5.88 9.70 -4.61
CA ILE A 44 -5.08 9.22 -5.74
C ILE A 44 -3.73 8.67 -5.25
N GLY A 45 -3.07 9.38 -4.32
CA GLY A 45 -1.84 8.92 -3.70
C GLY A 45 -1.98 7.56 -3.01
N ILE A 46 -3.06 7.36 -2.23
CA ILE A 46 -3.33 6.08 -1.57
C ILE A 46 -3.65 4.97 -2.57
N LEU A 47 -4.38 5.28 -3.65
CA LEU A 47 -4.68 4.33 -4.72
C LEU A 47 -3.41 3.85 -5.44
N ILE A 48 -2.50 4.78 -5.76
CA ILE A 48 -1.20 4.47 -6.36
C ILE A 48 -0.36 3.62 -5.39
N TYR A 49 -0.28 4.04 -4.12
CA TYR A 49 0.44 3.29 -3.09
C TYR A 49 -0.07 1.85 -2.95
N GLY A 50 -1.39 1.67 -2.83
CA GLY A 50 -2.02 0.35 -2.72
C GLY A 50 -1.73 -0.54 -3.93
N SER A 51 -1.78 0.04 -5.13
CA SER A 51 -1.45 -0.66 -6.38
C SER A 51 0.01 -1.08 -6.44
N VAL A 52 0.94 -0.19 -6.11
CA VAL A 52 2.38 -0.47 -6.08
C VAL A 52 2.73 -1.54 -5.05
N ALA A 53 2.12 -1.49 -3.86
CA ALA A 53 2.33 -2.49 -2.81
C ALA A 53 1.90 -3.90 -3.28
N ILE A 54 0.73 -4.02 -3.92
CA ILE A 54 0.24 -5.28 -4.47
C ILE A 54 1.17 -5.81 -5.57
N ILE A 55 1.53 -4.96 -6.54
CA ILE A 55 2.42 -5.34 -7.65
C ILE A 55 3.77 -5.81 -7.10
N THR A 56 4.34 -5.08 -6.14
CA THR A 56 5.62 -5.44 -5.51
C THR A 56 5.53 -6.77 -4.77
N GLY A 57 4.44 -7.00 -4.03
CA GLY A 57 4.20 -8.29 -3.36
C GLY A 57 4.10 -9.46 -4.35
N PHE A 58 3.42 -9.26 -5.50
CA PHE A 58 3.38 -10.28 -6.56
C PHE A 58 4.75 -10.51 -7.21
N ILE A 59 5.54 -9.46 -7.44
CA ILE A 59 6.90 -9.58 -7.96
C ILE A 59 7.76 -10.41 -6.99
N ILE A 60 7.74 -10.09 -5.70
CA ILE A 60 8.48 -10.85 -4.67
C ILE A 60 8.00 -12.31 -4.62
N HIS A 61 6.70 -12.53 -4.80
CA HIS A 61 6.13 -13.87 -4.90
C HIS A 61 6.72 -14.66 -6.08
N LEU A 62 6.92 -14.03 -7.24
CA LEU A 62 7.49 -14.70 -8.41
C LEU A 62 8.96 -15.09 -8.20
N PHE A 63 9.76 -14.25 -7.56
CA PHE A 63 11.20 -14.48 -7.39
C PHE A 63 11.53 -15.40 -6.21
N SER A 64 10.67 -15.49 -5.20
CA SER A 64 11.01 -16.20 -3.96
C SER A 64 10.11 -17.41 -3.74
N LYS A 65 10.68 -18.62 -3.72
CA LYS A 65 9.89 -19.87 -3.56
C LYS A 65 9.46 -20.14 -2.11
N LYS A 66 10.16 -19.59 -1.12
CA LYS A 66 9.90 -19.83 0.32
C LYS A 66 9.09 -18.70 0.94
N LEU A 67 7.97 -19.03 1.62
CA LEU A 67 7.09 -18.04 2.26
C LEU A 67 7.82 -17.19 3.32
N LYS A 68 8.65 -17.83 4.17
CA LYS A 68 9.41 -17.11 5.21
C LYS A 68 10.34 -16.04 4.61
N THR A 69 11.01 -16.36 3.51
CA THR A 69 11.91 -15.42 2.82
C THR A 69 11.13 -14.25 2.21
N ARG A 70 9.95 -14.50 1.62
CA ARG A 70 9.07 -13.43 1.13
C ARG A 70 8.69 -12.47 2.24
N ILE A 71 8.15 -12.98 3.35
CA ILE A 71 7.72 -12.17 4.49
C ILE A 71 8.90 -11.34 5.02
N LEU A 72 10.09 -11.93 5.15
CA LEU A 72 11.28 -11.21 5.61
C LEU A 72 11.64 -10.04 4.68
N ILE A 73 11.68 -10.27 3.36
CA ILE A 73 11.97 -9.23 2.36
C ILE A 73 10.93 -8.11 2.43
N GLU A 74 9.65 -8.47 2.50
CA GLU A 74 8.56 -7.49 2.55
C GLU A 74 8.58 -6.64 3.82
N VAL A 75 8.83 -7.25 4.98
CA VAL A 75 8.95 -6.52 6.25
C VAL A 75 10.12 -5.54 6.23
N ILE A 76 11.27 -5.95 5.65
CA ILE A 76 12.43 -5.06 5.48
C ILE A 76 12.07 -3.89 4.56
N LEU A 77 11.43 -4.15 3.43
CA LEU A 77 11.01 -3.09 2.50
C LEU A 77 10.03 -2.10 3.16
N ILE A 78 9.04 -2.61 3.91
CA ILE A 78 8.10 -1.76 4.65
C ILE A 78 8.86 -0.89 5.67
N ALA A 79 9.79 -1.47 6.43
CA ALA A 79 10.59 -0.74 7.40
C ALA A 79 11.46 0.35 6.74
N LEU A 80 12.04 0.08 5.56
CA LEU A 80 12.81 1.06 4.80
C LEU A 80 11.94 2.22 4.32
N VAL A 81 10.75 1.93 3.79
CA VAL A 81 9.81 2.97 3.35
C VAL A 81 9.37 3.85 4.53
N ILE A 82 9.01 3.25 5.66
CA ILE A 82 8.63 4.01 6.87
C ILE A 82 9.81 4.88 7.36
N SER A 83 11.02 4.32 7.38
CA SER A 83 12.21 5.07 7.79
C SER A 83 12.48 6.25 6.86
N TYR A 84 12.34 6.05 5.56
CA TYR A 84 12.45 7.12 4.56
C TYR A 84 11.40 8.20 4.79
N VAL A 85 10.13 7.82 4.94
CA VAL A 85 9.05 8.79 5.19
C VAL A 85 9.32 9.59 6.47
N LEU A 86 9.69 8.94 7.58
CA LEU A 86 9.97 9.62 8.85
C LEU A 86 11.15 10.61 8.77
N LEU A 87 12.23 10.24 8.05
CA LEU A 87 13.39 11.10 7.88
C LEU A 87 13.09 12.36 7.05
N PHE A 88 12.16 12.26 6.11
CA PHE A 88 11.81 13.36 5.20
C PHE A 88 10.56 14.13 5.63
N SER A 89 9.64 13.53 6.38
CA SER A 89 8.43 14.19 6.88
C SER A 89 8.72 15.22 7.97
N GLY A 90 9.88 15.15 8.63
CA GLY A 90 10.35 16.18 9.56
C GLY A 90 11.01 17.39 8.90
N ARG A 91 11.07 17.46 7.57
CA ARG A 91 11.73 18.53 6.80
C ARG A 91 10.76 19.45 6.04
N PHE A 92 9.46 19.30 6.24
CA PHE A 92 8.42 20.16 5.68
C PHE A 92 7.67 20.88 6.80
#